data_AF-A0A8J0Q7I8-F1
#
_entry.id   AF-A0A8J0Q7I8-F1
#
_cell.length_a   1.000
_cell.length_b   1.000
_cell.length_c   1.000
_cell.angle_alpha   90.00
_cell.angle_beta   90.00
_cell.angle_gamma   90.00
#
_symmetry.space_group_name_H-M   'P 1'
#
loop_
_entity.id
_entity.type
_entity.pdbx_description
1 polymer ?
#
loop_
_entity_poly.entity_id
_entity_poly.type
_entity_poly.pdbx_seq_one_letter_code
_entity_poly.pdbx_strand_id
1 'polypeptide(L)'
;MDGNIVAPPSLEEKDTVEKMPQNNVGDELKEGLPVEVEAAVMKNRENTGDMTFPELPPCDQDPKSLPLRTPTTESDGEEGVEVREATEAMDQSKTNEDKEIVAQEENGRIKHGPKRVTFPCDDDIVSGALEPKDPWRHAQNVTVDDVITSYSQACQKLNCKQIPKLTRQLQDLTDLSGRVETMDLKGERLDHKACEALEEIFKRVQFKMVDLEQTNLDEDGASALFDMIEYYESATHLNISFNKHIGTRGWQAAAHMMRKTNCLQYLDARNTPLLDHSAPFVARALRISSSLTVLHLENTSLSGRPLMLLATALKMNIVLRELYLADNRLNSLQDSAQLGNLLKFNNCIQILDLRNNHIYKKRNKKKRRVCVCTYHVCIYIPLNIIH
;
A
#
# COMPACT_ATOMS: atom_id res chain seq x y z
N MET A 1 47.92 -52.29 10.12
CA MET A 1 47.77 -53.70 10.49
C MET A 1 46.98 -53.70 11.79
N ASP A 2 45.66 -53.59 11.64
CA ASP A 2 44.69 -54.65 11.99
C ASP A 2 44.49 -54.66 13.51
N GLY A 3 43.33 -54.42 14.12
CA GLY A 3 41.94 -54.44 13.73
C GLY A 3 41.19 -54.75 15.03
N ASN A 4 40.02 -54.16 15.30
CA ASN A 4 38.83 -54.93 15.67
C ASN A 4 37.65 -54.04 16.07
N ILE A 5 36.52 -54.50 15.55
CA ILE A 5 35.15 -54.05 15.70
C ILE A 5 34.62 -54.53 17.05
N VAL A 6 33.88 -53.66 17.75
CA VAL A 6 33.03 -54.05 18.88
C VAL A 6 31.61 -53.66 18.54
N ALA A 7 30.76 -54.66 18.32
CA ALA A 7 29.31 -54.53 18.32
C ALA A 7 28.76 -55.05 19.66
N PRO A 8 27.79 -54.38 20.30
CA PRO A 8 27.05 -54.95 21.42
C PRO A 8 25.77 -55.69 20.96
N PRO A 9 25.25 -56.61 21.81
CA PRO A 9 24.24 -57.60 21.43
C PRO A 9 22.79 -57.14 21.61
N SER A 10 21.94 -57.88 20.90
CA SER A 10 20.47 -57.91 20.88
C SER A 10 19.82 -58.32 22.22
N LEU A 11 18.70 -57.69 22.57
CA LEU A 11 17.71 -58.22 23.51
C LEU A 11 16.29 -58.01 22.93
N GLU A 12 15.55 -59.12 22.91
CA GLU A 12 14.13 -59.27 22.57
C GLU A 12 13.22 -58.83 23.71
N GLU A 13 12.04 -58.28 23.42
CA GLU A 13 10.84 -58.29 24.29
C GLU A 13 9.61 -57.95 23.41
N LYS A 14 8.87 -58.95 22.93
CA LYS A 14 7.61 -59.53 23.47
C LYS A 14 6.41 -58.57 23.56
N ASP A 15 5.50 -58.76 22.59
CA ASP A 15 4.11 -58.28 22.57
C ASP A 15 3.29 -58.78 23.77
N THR A 16 2.47 -57.90 24.36
CA THR A 16 1.14 -58.27 24.84
C THR A 16 0.17 -57.09 24.80
N VAL A 17 -1.05 -57.44 24.38
CA VAL A 17 -2.21 -56.61 24.05
C VAL A 17 -2.98 -56.20 25.30
N GLU A 18 -3.43 -54.95 25.40
CA GLU A 18 -4.64 -54.58 26.13
C GLU A 18 -5.51 -53.59 25.34
N LYS A 19 -6.82 -53.86 25.36
CA LYS A 19 -7.89 -53.22 24.58
C LYS A 19 -8.81 -52.42 25.52
N MET A 20 -9.23 -51.25 25.03
CA MET A 20 -10.55 -50.59 25.22
C MET A 20 -10.84 -49.90 26.59
N PRO A 21 -11.68 -48.84 26.65
CA PRO A 21 -12.95 -48.72 25.92
C PRO A 21 -13.32 -47.38 25.26
N GLN A 22 -14.25 -47.49 24.32
CA GLN A 22 -15.08 -46.41 23.79
C GLN A 22 -16.23 -46.13 24.77
N ASN A 23 -16.65 -44.86 24.90
CA ASN A 23 -18.00 -44.51 25.32
C ASN A 23 -18.49 -43.24 24.60
N ASN A 24 -19.65 -43.38 23.97
CA ASN A 24 -20.49 -42.31 23.44
C ASN A 24 -21.25 -41.61 24.58
N VAL A 25 -21.41 -40.29 24.49
CA VAL A 25 -22.67 -39.59 24.84
C VAL A 25 -22.78 -38.37 23.92
N GLY A 26 -23.94 -38.20 23.29
CA GLY A 26 -24.23 -37.13 22.34
C GLY A 26 -24.95 -35.91 22.92
N ASP A 27 -25.13 -34.97 21.99
CA ASP A 27 -26.19 -33.96 21.83
C ASP A 27 -26.29 -32.72 22.74
N GLU A 28 -26.67 -31.64 22.03
CA GLU A 28 -27.08 -30.28 22.44
C GLU A 28 -25.93 -29.28 22.69
N LEU A 29 -25.68 -28.31 21.80
CA LEU A 29 -26.54 -27.15 21.56
C LEU A 29 -26.42 -26.64 20.10
N LYS A 30 -27.59 -26.49 19.46
CA LYS A 30 -27.81 -25.67 18.27
C LYS A 30 -28.09 -24.23 18.72
N GLU A 31 -27.38 -23.25 18.17
CA GLU A 31 -27.97 -21.96 17.77
C GLU A 31 -27.17 -21.43 16.57
N GLY A 32 -27.88 -21.20 15.46
CA GLY A 32 -27.33 -20.66 14.21
C GLY A 32 -27.81 -19.24 13.95
N LEU A 33 -27.11 -18.52 13.10
CA LEU A 33 -27.49 -17.25 12.44
C LEU A 33 -26.63 -17.09 11.16
N PRO A 34 -27.08 -16.33 10.14
CA PRO A 34 -27.30 -16.90 8.81
C PRO A 34 -26.35 -16.40 7.73
N VAL A 35 -26.31 -17.18 6.65
CA VAL A 35 -25.60 -16.95 5.39
C VAL A 35 -26.48 -16.09 4.48
N GLU A 36 -26.14 -14.82 4.30
CA GLU A 36 -26.67 -13.98 3.20
C GLU A 36 -25.61 -12.98 2.72
N VAL A 37 -24.84 -13.34 1.68
CA VAL A 37 -24.31 -12.40 0.67
C VAL A 37 -23.81 -13.19 -0.57
N GLU A 38 -24.73 -13.90 -1.23
CA GLU A 38 -24.55 -14.37 -2.62
C GLU A 38 -25.85 -14.19 -3.41
N ALA A 39 -26.27 -12.94 -3.62
CA ALA A 39 -27.33 -12.60 -4.57
C ALA A 39 -27.32 -11.11 -4.94
N ALA A 40 -26.25 -10.62 -5.57
CA ALA A 40 -26.23 -9.26 -6.16
C ALA A 40 -25.30 -9.14 -7.37
N VAL A 41 -25.18 -10.17 -8.19
CA VAL A 41 -24.61 -10.07 -9.55
C VAL A 41 -25.39 -11.03 -10.44
N MET A 42 -26.50 -10.55 -11.01
CA MET A 42 -27.26 -11.06 -12.18
C MET A 42 -28.73 -10.62 -12.07
N LYS A 43 -28.98 -9.30 -12.17
CA LYS A 43 -30.24 -8.74 -12.68
C LYS A 43 -30.02 -7.26 -12.92
N ASN A 44 -29.64 -6.95 -14.16
CA ASN A 44 -29.96 -5.73 -14.89
C ASN A 44 -29.24 -5.82 -16.24
N ARG A 45 -29.76 -6.70 -17.08
CA ARG A 45 -29.52 -6.71 -18.52
C ARG A 45 -30.90 -6.82 -19.16
N GLU A 46 -31.55 -5.67 -19.29
CA GLU A 46 -32.64 -5.36 -20.22
C GLU A 46 -33.09 -3.92 -19.93
N ASN A 47 -32.38 -2.97 -20.53
CA ASN A 47 -33.01 -1.78 -21.09
C ASN A 47 -32.09 -1.23 -22.17
N THR A 48 -32.44 -1.54 -23.41
CA THR A 48 -31.95 -0.92 -24.62
C THR A 48 -32.46 0.52 -24.67
N GLY A 49 -31.55 1.48 -24.57
CA GLY A 49 -31.81 2.90 -24.80
C GLY A 49 -30.60 3.48 -25.49
N ASP A 50 -30.79 3.82 -26.76
CA ASP A 50 -29.84 4.42 -27.68
C ASP A 50 -29.24 5.71 -27.09
N MET A 51 -27.92 5.75 -26.87
CA MET A 51 -27.17 6.99 -26.62
C MET A 51 -25.82 6.89 -27.30
N THR A 52 -25.79 7.40 -28.53
CA THR A 52 -24.57 7.78 -29.25
C THR A 52 -23.78 8.82 -28.46
N PHE A 53 -22.51 8.54 -28.17
CA PHE A 53 -21.55 9.54 -27.69
C PHE A 53 -20.53 9.86 -28.81
N PRO A 54 -20.15 11.13 -28.99
CA PRO A 54 -19.27 11.54 -30.08
C PRO A 54 -17.81 11.12 -29.82
N GLU A 55 -17.12 10.74 -30.89
CA GLU A 55 -15.69 10.43 -30.90
C GLU A 55 -14.84 11.64 -30.47
N LEU A 56 -13.88 11.42 -29.57
CA LEU A 56 -12.84 12.40 -29.23
C LEU A 56 -11.68 12.28 -30.24
N PRO A 57 -11.14 13.40 -30.77
CA PRO A 57 -10.03 13.37 -31.70
C PRO A 57 -8.68 13.15 -30.97
N PRO A 58 -7.65 12.67 -31.69
CA PRO A 58 -6.35 12.35 -31.10
C PRO A 58 -5.57 13.63 -30.76
N CYS A 59 -4.89 13.60 -29.60
CA CYS A 59 -4.08 14.71 -29.10
C CYS A 59 -2.64 14.56 -29.60
N ASP A 60 -2.23 15.45 -30.49
CA ASP A 60 -0.85 15.64 -30.91
C ASP A 60 -0.54 17.15 -30.95
N GLN A 61 0.63 17.51 -30.41
CA GLN A 61 1.38 18.78 -30.53
C GLN A 61 1.12 19.91 -29.50
N ASP A 62 2.10 20.07 -28.61
CA ASP A 62 2.61 21.37 -28.09
C ASP A 62 3.44 22.09 -29.18
N PRO A 63 3.82 23.39 -29.07
CA PRO A 63 3.55 24.39 -28.02
C PRO A 63 3.11 25.78 -28.58
N LYS A 64 2.65 26.70 -27.73
CA LYS A 64 3.04 28.14 -27.75
C LYS A 64 2.47 28.95 -26.58
N SER A 65 3.37 29.70 -25.95
CA SER A 65 3.20 30.72 -24.91
C SER A 65 2.35 31.91 -25.33
N LEU A 66 1.48 32.41 -24.45
CA LEU A 66 0.90 33.77 -24.51
C LEU A 66 0.78 34.39 -23.11
N PRO A 67 0.84 35.74 -22.98
CA PRO A 67 1.35 36.43 -21.79
C PRO A 67 0.28 36.99 -20.84
N LEU A 68 0.74 37.36 -19.63
CA LEU A 68 0.00 38.05 -18.58
C LEU A 68 -0.65 39.37 -19.06
N ARG A 69 -1.87 39.65 -18.59
CA ARG A 69 -2.50 40.97 -18.64
C ARG A 69 -2.94 41.44 -17.25
N THR A 70 -2.53 42.65 -16.91
CA THR A 70 -2.94 43.49 -15.78
C THR A 70 -4.31 44.14 -16.02
N PRO A 71 -5.03 44.58 -14.98
CA PRO A 71 -6.34 45.19 -15.12
C PRO A 71 -6.25 46.71 -15.35
N THR A 72 -7.09 47.22 -16.25
CA THR A 72 -7.39 48.65 -16.40
C THR A 72 -8.88 48.88 -16.15
N THR A 73 -9.12 49.88 -15.32
CA THR A 73 -10.37 50.58 -15.00
C THR A 73 -11.08 51.09 -16.25
N GLU A 74 -12.42 51.07 -16.26
CA GLU A 74 -13.24 52.16 -16.80
C GLU A 74 -14.70 52.02 -16.34
N SER A 75 -15.25 53.16 -15.95
CA SER A 75 -16.58 53.48 -15.45
C SER A 75 -17.52 53.89 -16.58
N ASP A 76 -18.84 53.75 -16.37
CA ASP A 76 -19.94 54.64 -16.81
C ASP A 76 -21.23 54.06 -16.18
N GLY A 77 -21.99 54.77 -15.32
CA GLY A 77 -23.03 55.78 -15.65
C GLY A 77 -24.39 55.07 -15.89
N GLU A 78 -25.57 55.42 -15.40
CA GLU A 78 -26.15 56.54 -14.65
C GLU A 78 -27.62 56.14 -14.28
N GLU A 79 -28.37 57.08 -13.66
CA GLU A 79 -29.79 57.06 -13.22
C GLU A 79 -30.01 56.51 -11.79
N GLY A 80 -30.48 57.26 -10.78
CA GLY A 80 -31.13 58.56 -10.73
C GLY A 80 -32.31 58.46 -9.76
N VAL A 81 -32.42 59.42 -8.81
CA VAL A 81 -33.62 59.98 -8.15
C VAL A 81 -33.32 60.33 -6.67
N GLU A 82 -33.39 61.65 -6.43
CA GLU A 82 -33.32 62.38 -5.16
C GLU A 82 -34.41 61.98 -4.16
N VAL A 83 -34.18 62.15 -2.84
CA VAL A 83 -34.92 63.09 -1.96
C VAL A 83 -34.10 63.37 -0.67
N ARG A 84 -33.62 64.61 -0.59
CA ARG A 84 -33.53 65.61 0.51
C ARG A 84 -33.59 65.23 2.01
N GLU A 85 -32.62 65.83 2.72
CA GLU A 85 -32.72 66.64 3.98
C GLU A 85 -33.13 65.91 5.29
N ALA A 86 -32.59 66.15 6.49
CA ALA A 86 -31.73 67.19 7.05
C ALA A 86 -31.09 66.69 8.38
N THR A 87 -29.99 67.36 8.80
CA THR A 87 -29.62 67.81 10.19
C THR A 87 -29.74 66.82 11.37
N GLU A 88 -28.78 66.60 12.27
CA GLU A 88 -28.01 67.48 13.17
C GLU A 88 -27.08 66.53 13.99
N ALA A 89 -25.76 66.75 14.06
CA ALA A 89 -25.01 67.42 15.14
C ALA A 89 -24.88 66.65 16.49
N MET A 90 -23.61 66.50 16.93
CA MET A 90 -23.12 66.44 18.33
C MET A 90 -23.47 65.16 19.14
N ASP A 91 -22.66 64.60 20.06
CA ASP A 91 -21.37 64.91 20.66
C ASP A 91 -20.92 63.70 21.52
N GLN A 92 -19.60 63.53 21.67
CA GLN A 92 -18.84 62.96 22.79
C GLN A 92 -19.32 61.74 23.61
N SER A 93 -18.48 60.70 23.52
CA SER A 93 -17.65 60.15 24.62
C SER A 93 -18.26 59.26 25.72
N LYS A 94 -17.37 58.39 26.25
CA LYS A 94 -17.36 57.71 27.56
C LYS A 94 -18.06 56.34 27.62
N THR A 95 -17.29 55.25 27.58
CA THR A 95 -16.55 54.55 28.68
C THR A 95 -17.42 53.63 29.53
N ASN A 96 -16.89 52.42 29.73
CA ASN A 96 -17.13 51.50 30.84
C ASN A 96 -18.49 50.79 30.83
N GLU A 97 -18.66 49.56 31.31
CA GLU A 97 -17.82 48.50 31.86
C GLU A 97 -18.77 47.28 31.94
N ASP A 98 -18.21 46.09 32.01
CA ASP A 98 -18.91 44.82 32.20
C ASP A 98 -19.91 44.82 33.37
N LYS A 99 -21.03 44.09 33.23
CA LYS A 99 -21.63 43.36 34.36
C LYS A 99 -22.58 42.23 33.96
N GLU A 100 -22.34 41.14 34.68
CA GLU A 100 -22.97 39.83 34.69
C GLU A 100 -24.48 39.78 34.99
N ILE A 101 -25.15 38.86 34.29
CA ILE A 101 -26.05 37.78 34.75
C ILE A 101 -27.08 38.06 35.88
N VAL A 102 -28.35 37.76 35.56
CA VAL A 102 -29.30 36.82 36.25
C VAL A 102 -30.74 37.37 36.25
N ALA A 103 -31.68 36.64 35.65
CA ALA A 103 -33.07 36.46 36.14
C ALA A 103 -33.79 35.30 35.43
N GLN A 104 -34.69 34.65 36.16
CA GLN A 104 -35.23 33.30 36.00
C GLN A 104 -36.47 33.17 35.08
N GLU A 105 -36.65 31.93 34.61
CA GLU A 105 -37.86 31.16 34.23
C GLU A 105 -39.19 31.87 33.90
N GLU A 106 -39.74 31.60 32.69
CA GLU A 106 -41.09 31.01 32.55
C GLU A 106 -41.40 30.53 31.11
N ASN A 107 -42.29 29.55 31.01
CA ASN A 107 -42.78 28.84 29.81
C ASN A 107 -43.02 29.70 28.56
N GLY A 108 -42.36 29.35 27.45
CA GLY A 108 -42.75 29.82 26.11
C GLY A 108 -41.94 29.17 25.00
N ARG A 109 -42.60 28.45 24.10
CA ARG A 109 -42.00 27.85 22.89
C ARG A 109 -41.08 28.85 22.16
N ILE A 110 -39.77 28.63 22.21
CA ILE A 110 -38.82 29.35 21.36
C ILE A 110 -38.93 28.76 19.95
N LYS A 111 -39.67 29.43 19.07
CA LYS A 111 -39.61 29.16 17.63
C LYS A 111 -38.19 29.48 17.17
N HIS A 112 -37.43 28.47 16.74
CA HIS A 112 -36.21 28.72 16.00
C HIS A 112 -36.59 29.44 14.71
N GLY A 113 -36.32 30.74 14.64
CA GLY A 113 -36.31 31.48 13.37
C GLY A 113 -35.31 30.83 12.40
N PRO A 114 -35.43 31.08 11.08
CA PRO A 114 -34.52 30.50 10.10
C PRO A 114 -33.08 30.87 10.48
N LYS A 115 -32.23 29.85 10.68
CA LYS A 115 -30.81 30.06 10.95
C LYS A 115 -30.21 30.78 9.73
N ARG A 116 -29.98 32.09 9.83
CA ARG A 116 -29.30 32.87 8.80
C ARG A 116 -27.80 32.76 9.07
N VAL A 117 -27.09 32.21 8.09
CA VAL A 117 -25.62 32.22 8.05
C VAL A 117 -25.24 33.56 7.43
N THR A 118 -24.54 34.39 8.20
CA THR A 118 -23.94 35.62 7.71
C THR A 118 -22.44 35.36 7.59
N PHE A 119 -21.91 35.44 6.38
CA PHE A 119 -20.46 35.40 6.18
C PHE A 119 -19.88 36.79 6.52
N PRO A 120 -18.69 36.86 7.13
CA PRO A 120 -17.95 38.12 7.27
C PRO A 120 -17.77 38.79 5.91
N CYS A 121 -17.61 40.12 5.88
CA CYS A 121 -17.21 40.84 4.68
C CYS A 121 -15.86 40.26 4.20
N ASP A 122 -15.68 40.16 2.88
CA ASP A 122 -14.60 39.39 2.23
C ASP A 122 -13.16 39.76 2.68
N ASP A 123 -13.01 40.86 3.42
CA ASP A 123 -11.74 41.35 3.97
C ASP A 123 -11.16 40.47 5.10
N ASP A 124 -11.94 39.57 5.70
CA ASP A 124 -11.50 38.59 6.72
C ASP A 124 -11.44 37.13 6.20
N ILE A 125 -11.43 36.92 4.88
CA ILE A 125 -11.16 35.59 4.34
C ILE A 125 -9.67 35.30 4.51
N VAL A 126 -9.34 34.55 5.56
CA VAL A 126 -8.04 33.88 5.73
C VAL A 126 -7.92 32.82 4.63
N SER A 127 -7.61 33.27 3.41
CA SER A 127 -7.25 32.46 2.26
C SER A 127 -5.78 32.02 2.40
N GLY A 128 -5.45 31.44 3.55
CA GLY A 128 -4.18 30.75 3.71
C GLY A 128 -4.21 29.47 2.90
N ALA A 129 -3.78 29.53 1.64
CA ALA A 129 -3.43 28.33 0.91
C ALA A 129 -2.23 27.71 1.63
N LEU A 130 -2.47 26.67 2.43
CA LEU A 130 -1.40 25.89 3.01
C LEU A 130 -0.73 25.16 1.84
N GLU A 131 0.45 25.64 1.43
CA GLU A 131 1.24 24.92 0.44
C GLU A 131 1.47 23.48 0.94
N PRO A 132 1.24 22.47 0.08
CA PRO A 132 1.56 21.09 0.44
C PRO A 132 3.01 21.04 0.93
N LYS A 133 3.26 20.39 2.07
CA LYS A 133 4.62 20.23 2.59
C LYS A 133 5.47 19.56 1.53
N ASP A 134 6.41 20.30 0.93
CA ASP A 134 7.40 19.74 0.03
C ASP A 134 8.22 18.67 0.77
N PRO A 135 8.07 17.37 0.41
CA PRO A 135 8.84 16.30 1.02
C PRO A 135 10.34 16.49 0.76
N TRP A 136 10.71 17.19 -0.30
CA TRP A 136 12.07 17.32 -0.84
C TRP A 136 12.75 18.65 -0.53
N ARG A 137 12.19 19.47 0.35
CA ARG A 137 12.80 20.74 0.75
C ARG A 137 14.25 20.62 1.20
N HIS A 138 14.64 19.45 1.71
CA HIS A 138 16.00 19.18 2.18
C HIS A 138 16.91 18.57 1.11
N ALA A 139 16.43 18.25 -0.08
CA ALA A 139 17.26 17.69 -1.16
C ALA A 139 17.97 18.77 -1.99
N GLN A 140 17.58 20.03 -1.85
CA GLN A 140 18.15 21.12 -2.64
C GLN A 140 19.56 21.49 -2.16
N ASN A 141 20.52 21.52 -3.10
CA ASN A 141 21.91 21.95 -2.88
C ASN A 141 22.63 21.21 -1.73
N VAL A 142 22.28 19.94 -1.52
CA VAL A 142 22.89 19.12 -0.48
C VAL A 142 24.15 18.45 -0.98
N THR A 143 25.18 18.46 -0.13
CA THR A 143 26.41 17.70 -0.36
C THR A 143 26.35 16.33 0.30
N VAL A 144 27.17 15.40 -0.17
CA VAL A 144 27.32 14.06 0.43
C VAL A 144 27.73 14.16 1.91
N ASP A 145 28.61 15.10 2.24
CA ASP A 145 29.06 15.34 3.61
C ASP A 145 27.91 15.81 4.52
N ASP A 146 26.97 16.61 4.00
CA ASP A 146 25.77 17.02 4.74
C ASP A 146 24.85 15.82 5.02
N VAL A 147 24.68 14.92 4.05
CA VAL A 147 23.88 13.69 4.22
C VAL A 147 24.52 12.80 5.29
N ILE A 148 25.83 12.52 5.18
CA ILE A 148 26.56 11.67 6.12
C ILE A 148 26.56 12.28 7.52
N THR A 149 26.78 13.59 7.63
CA THR A 149 26.77 14.31 8.91
C THR A 149 25.39 14.27 9.55
N SER A 150 24.32 14.51 8.77
CA SER A 150 22.95 14.44 9.27
C SER A 150 22.58 13.03 9.73
N TYR A 151 22.91 12.00 8.94
CA TYR A 151 22.71 10.60 9.31
C TYR A 151 23.49 10.22 10.58
N SER A 152 24.74 10.65 10.68
CA SER A 152 25.60 10.45 11.86
C SER A 152 24.99 11.05 13.13
N GLN A 153 24.51 12.30 13.04
CA GLN A 153 23.83 12.99 14.14
C GLN A 153 22.52 12.31 14.53
N ALA A 154 21.72 11.84 13.56
CA ALA A 154 20.50 11.10 13.83
C ALA A 154 20.78 9.78 14.56
N CYS A 155 21.82 9.03 14.15
CA CYS A 155 22.23 7.81 14.83
C CYS A 155 22.62 8.09 16.29
N GLN A 156 23.36 9.16 16.55
CA GLN A 156 23.73 9.58 17.90
C GLN A 156 22.49 9.96 18.73
N LYS A 157 21.56 10.74 18.16
CA LYS A 157 20.32 11.17 18.81
C LYS A 157 19.41 10.00 19.17
N LEU A 158 19.28 9.02 18.29
CA LEU A 158 18.44 7.83 18.48
C LEU A 158 19.14 6.74 19.30
N ASN A 159 20.43 6.94 19.61
CA ASN A 159 21.28 5.98 20.31
C ASN A 159 21.32 4.62 19.56
N CYS A 160 21.66 4.68 18.28
CA CYS A 160 21.92 3.53 17.41
C CYS A 160 23.29 3.66 16.73
N LYS A 161 23.81 2.54 16.21
CA LYS A 161 25.09 2.52 15.51
C LYS A 161 24.88 2.85 14.04
N GLN A 162 25.77 3.66 13.48
CA GLN A 162 25.84 3.86 12.04
C GLN A 162 26.15 2.53 11.35
N ILE A 163 25.51 2.31 10.22
CA ILE A 163 25.73 1.13 9.38
C ILE A 163 26.97 1.42 8.52
N PRO A 164 28.13 0.77 8.77
CA PRO A 164 29.38 1.13 8.07
C PRO A 164 29.29 0.89 6.56
N LYS A 165 28.53 -0.14 6.16
CA LYS A 165 28.25 -0.46 4.76
C LYS A 165 27.54 0.70 4.05
N LEU A 166 26.59 1.35 4.73
CA LEU A 166 25.84 2.49 4.21
C LEU A 166 26.72 3.74 4.13
N THR A 167 27.48 4.03 5.18
CA THR A 167 28.38 5.20 5.20
C THR A 167 29.39 5.15 4.04
N ARG A 168 29.96 3.99 3.75
CA ARG A 168 30.87 3.81 2.59
C ARG A 168 30.16 4.05 1.26
N GLN A 169 28.97 3.48 1.09
CA GLN A 169 28.17 3.69 -0.12
C GLN A 169 27.85 5.17 -0.35
N LEU A 170 27.51 5.90 0.72
CA LEU A 170 27.24 7.34 0.63
C LEU A 170 28.49 8.14 0.24
N GLN A 171 29.67 7.78 0.76
CA GLN A 171 30.94 8.44 0.42
C GLN A 171 31.32 8.29 -1.06
N ASP A 172 30.91 7.19 -1.68
CA ASP A 172 31.19 6.92 -3.10
C ASP A 172 30.22 7.65 -4.05
N LEU A 173 29.20 8.34 -3.51
CA LEU A 173 28.27 9.13 -4.33
C LEU A 173 28.92 10.43 -4.80
N THR A 174 28.69 10.79 -6.07
CA THR A 174 29.19 12.05 -6.64
C THR A 174 28.07 12.99 -7.06
N ASP A 175 26.88 12.47 -7.33
CA ASP A 175 25.71 13.21 -7.78
C ASP A 175 24.48 12.75 -7.01
N LEU A 176 23.77 13.72 -6.43
CA LEU A 176 22.54 13.52 -5.65
C LEU A 176 21.30 14.12 -6.34
N SER A 177 21.47 14.71 -7.54
CA SER A 177 20.38 15.39 -8.26
C SER A 177 19.36 14.43 -8.88
N GLY A 178 19.74 13.16 -9.08
CA GLY A 178 18.91 12.10 -9.64
C GLY A 178 18.76 10.89 -8.73
N ARG A 179 18.13 9.83 -9.26
CA ARG A 179 18.02 8.55 -8.57
C ARG A 179 19.35 7.80 -8.64
N VAL A 180 20.00 7.66 -7.50
CA VAL A 180 21.17 6.79 -7.28
C VAL A 180 20.79 5.34 -7.59
N GLU A 181 21.72 4.54 -8.11
CA GLU A 181 21.40 3.18 -8.57
C GLU A 181 20.84 2.29 -7.45
N THR A 182 21.62 2.07 -6.39
CA THR A 182 21.24 1.13 -5.34
C THR A 182 21.68 1.61 -3.96
N MET A 183 20.81 1.44 -2.97
CA MET A 183 21.14 1.46 -1.55
C MET A 183 21.13 0.01 -1.04
N ASP A 184 22.32 -0.57 -0.83
CA ASP A 184 22.47 -1.96 -0.40
C ASP A 184 22.65 -2.07 1.13
N LEU A 185 21.62 -2.56 1.81
CA LEU A 185 21.63 -2.91 3.24
C LEU A 185 21.52 -4.41 3.47
N LYS A 186 21.70 -5.23 2.43
CA LYS A 186 21.57 -6.68 2.53
C LYS A 186 22.44 -7.27 3.64
N GLY A 187 21.79 -8.04 4.52
CA GLY A 187 22.41 -8.74 5.65
C GLY A 187 22.74 -7.85 6.85
N GLU A 188 22.48 -6.54 6.79
CA GLU A 188 22.69 -5.63 7.91
C GLU A 188 21.51 -5.70 8.88
N ARG A 189 21.77 -5.84 10.18
CA ARG A 189 20.69 -5.86 11.16
C ARG A 189 20.13 -4.46 11.38
N LEU A 190 18.89 -4.24 10.99
CA LEU A 190 18.17 -2.99 11.21
C LEU A 190 17.25 -3.13 12.43
N ASP A 191 17.50 -2.33 13.45
CA ASP A 191 16.52 -2.09 14.52
C ASP A 191 15.62 -0.89 14.14
N HIS A 192 14.51 -0.72 14.86
CA HIS A 192 13.58 0.39 14.64
C HIS A 192 14.28 1.76 14.61
N LYS A 193 15.26 1.97 15.49
CA LYS A 193 16.03 3.22 15.58
C LYS A 193 16.93 3.46 14.38
N ALA A 194 17.60 2.41 13.88
CA ALA A 194 18.36 2.49 12.65
C ALA A 194 17.44 2.81 11.47
N CYS A 195 16.24 2.20 11.42
CA CYS A 195 15.23 2.51 10.42
C CYS A 195 14.83 3.99 10.47
N GLU A 196 14.49 4.53 11.64
CA GLU A 196 14.19 5.96 11.81
C GLU A 196 15.37 6.86 11.38
N ALA A 197 16.61 6.47 11.67
CA ALA A 197 17.78 7.24 11.26
C ALA A 197 17.94 7.31 9.73
N LEU A 198 17.41 6.35 8.97
CA LEU A 198 17.43 6.36 7.50
C LEU A 198 16.58 7.50 6.90
N GLU A 199 15.71 8.12 7.69
CA GLU A 199 14.93 9.29 7.24
C GLU A 199 15.85 10.43 6.75
N GLU A 200 16.99 10.64 7.41
CA GLU A 200 17.95 11.68 7.03
C GLU A 200 18.53 11.46 5.63
N ILE A 201 18.52 10.22 5.15
CA ILE A 201 18.97 9.84 3.81
C ILE A 201 17.79 9.96 2.83
N PHE A 202 16.66 9.34 3.14
CA PHE A 202 15.51 9.30 2.22
C PHE A 202 14.92 10.67 1.91
N LYS A 203 15.01 11.65 2.82
CA LYS A 203 14.55 13.03 2.56
C LYS A 203 15.50 13.86 1.67
N ARG A 204 16.64 13.29 1.27
CA ARG A 204 17.71 13.97 0.51
C ARG A 204 18.15 13.21 -0.73
N VAL A 205 18.08 11.88 -0.70
CA VAL A 205 18.61 11.00 -1.74
C VAL A 205 17.51 10.04 -2.19
N GLN A 206 17.29 10.00 -3.50
CA GLN A 206 16.44 9.00 -4.14
C GLN A 206 17.29 7.86 -4.69
N PHE A 207 16.73 6.66 -4.68
CA PHE A 207 17.33 5.46 -5.21
C PHE A 207 16.45 4.85 -6.31
N LYS A 208 17.06 4.09 -7.22
CA LYS A 208 16.31 3.19 -8.09
C LYS A 208 15.97 1.94 -7.30
N MET A 209 16.96 1.32 -6.66
CA MET A 209 16.80 0.12 -5.84
C MET A 209 17.17 0.36 -4.37
N VAL A 210 16.32 -0.11 -3.45
CA VAL A 210 16.65 -0.23 -2.03
C VAL A 210 16.62 -1.70 -1.66
N ASP A 211 17.76 -2.25 -1.25
CA ASP A 211 17.92 -3.65 -0.87
C ASP A 211 17.98 -3.82 0.64
N LEU A 212 16.89 -4.34 1.20
CA LEU A 212 16.70 -4.65 2.63
C LEU A 212 16.63 -6.17 2.85
N GLU A 213 17.19 -6.97 1.94
CA GLU A 213 17.22 -8.43 2.10
C GLU A 213 17.93 -8.84 3.40
N GLN A 214 17.31 -9.76 4.15
CA GLN A 214 17.89 -10.31 5.40
C GLN A 214 18.29 -9.25 6.43
N THR A 215 17.55 -8.14 6.51
CA THR A 215 17.85 -7.06 7.47
C THR A 215 17.23 -7.26 8.86
N ASN A 216 16.48 -8.35 9.05
CA ASN A 216 15.76 -8.66 10.27
C ASN A 216 14.80 -7.54 10.70
N LEU A 217 14.08 -6.97 9.73
CA LEU A 217 13.06 -5.96 10.00
C LEU A 217 11.96 -6.52 10.90
N ASP A 218 11.72 -5.82 11.98
CA ASP A 218 10.54 -5.98 12.82
C ASP A 218 9.36 -5.17 12.24
N GLU A 219 8.20 -5.33 12.87
CA GLU A 219 6.96 -4.73 12.41
C GLU A 219 6.97 -3.20 12.46
N ASP A 220 7.55 -2.61 13.51
CA ASP A 220 7.63 -1.17 13.66
C ASP A 220 8.67 -0.56 12.71
N GLY A 221 9.86 -1.16 12.59
CA GLY A 221 10.91 -0.70 11.67
C GLY A 221 10.49 -0.80 10.21
N ALA A 222 9.80 -1.89 9.83
CA ALA A 222 9.20 -2.02 8.50
C ALA A 222 8.14 -0.95 8.25
N SER A 223 7.25 -0.68 9.22
CA SER A 223 6.24 0.38 9.08
C SER A 223 6.88 1.74 8.82
N ALA A 224 7.87 2.12 9.62
CA ALA A 224 8.58 3.39 9.45
C ALA A 224 9.24 3.50 8.07
N LEU A 225 9.90 2.44 7.60
CA LEU A 225 10.52 2.40 6.27
C LEU A 225 9.52 2.57 5.13
N PHE A 226 8.38 1.88 5.20
CA PHE A 226 7.38 1.98 4.15
C PHE A 226 6.71 3.36 4.13
N ASP A 227 6.46 3.95 5.30
CA ASP A 227 5.92 5.32 5.40
C ASP A 227 6.92 6.35 4.85
N MET A 228 8.22 6.18 5.12
CA MET A 228 9.27 7.03 4.54
C MET A 228 9.39 6.87 3.02
N ILE A 229 9.41 5.64 2.51
CA ILE A 229 9.49 5.37 1.06
C ILE A 229 8.25 5.90 0.34
N GLU A 230 7.08 5.84 0.98
CA GLU A 230 5.86 6.48 0.47
C GLU A 230 6.01 7.99 0.39
N TYR A 231 6.29 8.63 1.54
CA TYR A 231 6.26 10.08 1.67
C TYR A 231 7.33 10.76 0.82
N TYR A 232 8.53 10.18 0.80
CA TYR A 232 9.67 10.66 0.03
C TYR A 232 9.84 9.88 -1.27
N GLU A 233 8.86 9.14 -1.82
CA GLU A 233 8.98 8.43 -3.10
C GLU A 233 10.39 7.83 -3.43
N SER A 234 11.03 7.24 -2.40
CA SER A 234 12.49 7.15 -2.36
C SER A 234 13.05 6.11 -3.30
N ALA A 235 12.23 5.13 -3.70
CA ALA A 235 12.67 3.95 -4.43
C ALA A 235 11.68 3.56 -5.53
N THR A 236 12.21 3.10 -6.65
CA THR A 236 11.41 2.49 -7.73
C THR A 236 11.34 0.97 -7.62
N HIS A 237 12.37 0.37 -7.01
CA HIS A 237 12.54 -1.06 -6.79
C HIS A 237 12.86 -1.27 -5.31
N LEU A 238 12.13 -2.18 -4.67
CA LEU A 238 12.28 -2.46 -3.25
C LEU A 238 12.44 -3.97 -3.03
N ASN A 239 13.51 -4.37 -2.35
CA ASN A 239 13.72 -5.75 -1.92
C ASN A 239 13.60 -5.82 -0.40
N ILE A 240 12.59 -6.53 0.11
CA ILE A 240 12.36 -6.82 1.53
C ILE A 240 12.42 -8.32 1.82
N SER A 241 13.04 -9.09 0.93
CA SER A 241 13.08 -10.54 1.03
C SER A 241 13.77 -11.03 2.31
N PHE A 242 13.39 -12.23 2.75
CA PHE A 242 13.91 -12.90 3.94
C PHE A 242 13.71 -12.14 5.26
N ASN A 243 12.72 -11.25 5.35
CA ASN A 243 12.34 -10.58 6.59
C ASN A 243 11.11 -11.26 7.20
N LYS A 244 11.34 -12.18 8.15
CA LYS A 244 10.26 -12.99 8.74
C LYS A 244 9.35 -12.23 9.71
N HIS A 245 9.78 -11.06 10.19
CA HIS A 245 9.17 -10.35 11.31
C HIS A 245 8.46 -9.03 10.93
N ILE A 246 8.18 -8.82 9.63
CA ILE A 246 7.42 -7.64 9.15
C ILE A 246 6.02 -7.54 9.80
N GLY A 247 5.40 -8.67 10.15
CA GLY A 247 4.13 -8.67 10.88
C GLY A 247 2.97 -8.05 10.10
N THR A 248 1.87 -7.74 10.79
CA THR A 248 0.64 -7.29 10.14
C THR A 248 0.65 -5.80 9.84
N ARG A 249 1.14 -4.97 10.76
CA ARG A 249 1.29 -3.52 10.61
C ARG A 249 2.33 -3.18 9.54
N GLY A 250 3.44 -3.93 9.47
CA GLY A 250 4.41 -3.77 8.39
C GLY A 250 3.80 -4.06 7.02
N TRP A 251 3.02 -5.14 6.87
CA TRP A 251 2.28 -5.40 5.62
C TRP A 251 1.17 -4.39 5.32
N GLN A 252 0.54 -3.82 6.36
CA GLN A 252 -0.44 -2.75 6.19
C GLN A 252 0.22 -1.47 5.66
N ALA A 253 1.38 -1.08 6.20
CA ALA A 253 2.17 0.04 5.71
C ALA A 253 2.71 -0.24 4.29
N ALA A 254 3.20 -1.45 4.02
CA ALA A 254 3.60 -1.86 2.67
C ALA A 254 2.45 -1.72 1.67
N ALA A 255 1.24 -2.15 2.05
CA ALA A 255 0.04 -2.00 1.21
C ALA A 255 -0.38 -0.52 1.02
N HIS A 256 -0.05 0.38 1.95
CA HIS A 256 -0.27 1.80 1.78
C HIS A 256 0.71 2.38 0.76
N MET A 257 1.99 2.12 0.96
CA MET A 257 3.10 2.50 0.07
C MET A 257 2.87 1.99 -1.36
N MET A 258 2.51 0.72 -1.56
CA MET A 258 2.19 0.14 -2.89
C MET A 258 1.07 0.86 -3.66
N ARG A 259 0.15 1.55 -2.96
CA ARG A 259 -0.99 2.27 -3.56
C ARG A 259 -0.69 3.73 -3.84
N LYS A 260 0.26 4.31 -3.11
CA LYS A 260 0.48 5.75 -3.01
C LYS A 260 1.75 6.18 -3.71
N THR A 261 2.77 5.32 -3.73
CA THR A 261 4.03 5.56 -4.41
C THR A 261 3.89 5.29 -5.91
N ASN A 262 3.83 6.35 -6.70
CA ASN A 262 3.59 6.21 -8.15
C ASN A 262 4.81 5.68 -8.91
N CYS A 263 6.01 5.86 -8.36
CA CYS A 263 7.27 5.44 -8.98
C CYS A 263 7.68 4.00 -8.64
N LEU A 264 6.99 3.32 -7.72
CA LEU A 264 7.32 1.95 -7.32
C LEU A 264 6.82 0.95 -8.37
N GLN A 265 7.77 0.28 -9.04
CA GLN A 265 7.54 -0.66 -10.13
C GLN A 265 7.86 -2.10 -9.76
N TYR A 266 8.80 -2.31 -8.83
CA TYR A 266 9.27 -3.64 -8.45
C TYR A 266 9.25 -3.83 -6.94
N LEU A 267 8.69 -4.95 -6.49
CA LEU A 267 8.68 -5.35 -5.08
C LEU A 267 9.05 -6.82 -4.97
N ASP A 268 10.13 -7.07 -4.22
CA ASP A 268 10.56 -8.40 -3.85
C ASP A 268 10.34 -8.67 -2.38
N ALA A 269 9.41 -9.59 -2.09
CA ALA A 269 9.07 -10.02 -0.75
C ALA A 269 9.19 -11.55 -0.60
N ARG A 270 10.17 -12.16 -1.30
CA ARG A 270 10.46 -13.59 -1.15
C ARG A 270 10.78 -13.96 0.28
N ASN A 271 10.34 -15.13 0.73
CA ASN A 271 10.58 -15.62 2.09
C ASN A 271 10.09 -14.68 3.22
N THR A 272 9.10 -13.83 2.92
CA THR A 272 8.45 -12.93 3.87
C THR A 272 7.00 -13.38 4.07
N PRO A 273 6.62 -13.94 5.23
CA PRO A 273 5.31 -14.56 5.41
C PRO A 273 4.18 -13.54 5.23
N LEU A 274 3.26 -13.81 4.30
CA LEU A 274 2.03 -13.05 4.10
C LEU A 274 0.85 -13.83 4.69
N LEU A 275 0.65 -13.68 5.99
CA LEU A 275 -0.37 -14.42 6.75
C LEU A 275 -1.79 -13.97 6.39
N ASP A 276 -2.78 -14.79 6.76
CA ASP A 276 -4.21 -14.59 6.47
C ASP A 276 -4.76 -13.22 6.87
N HIS A 277 -4.26 -12.64 7.97
CA HIS A 277 -4.68 -11.32 8.46
C HIS A 277 -4.07 -10.17 7.66
N SER A 278 -2.89 -10.38 7.07
CA SER A 278 -2.14 -9.37 6.31
C SER A 278 -2.53 -9.36 4.83
N ALA A 279 -2.88 -10.52 4.27
CA ALA A 279 -3.24 -10.69 2.86
C ALA A 279 -4.36 -9.75 2.35
N PRO A 280 -5.42 -9.40 3.12
CA PRO A 280 -6.43 -8.45 2.68
C PRO A 280 -5.88 -7.05 2.35
N PHE A 281 -4.83 -6.60 3.04
CA PHE A 281 -4.22 -5.29 2.79
C PHE A 281 -3.52 -5.29 1.44
N VAL A 282 -2.66 -6.26 1.19
CA VAL A 282 -1.92 -6.42 -0.07
C VAL A 282 -2.88 -6.64 -1.25
N ALA A 283 -3.89 -7.49 -1.08
CA ALA A 283 -4.92 -7.69 -2.11
C ALA A 283 -5.66 -6.38 -2.44
N ARG A 284 -6.04 -5.60 -1.43
CA ARG A 284 -6.69 -4.31 -1.66
C ARG A 284 -5.75 -3.33 -2.38
N ALA A 285 -4.47 -3.33 -2.05
CA ALA A 285 -3.47 -2.48 -2.68
C ALA A 285 -3.31 -2.78 -4.17
N LEU A 286 -3.20 -4.06 -4.52
CA LEU A 286 -3.01 -4.50 -5.89
C LEU A 286 -4.26 -4.35 -6.77
N ARG A 287 -5.45 -4.12 -6.23
CA ARG A 287 -6.68 -4.14 -7.04
C ARG A 287 -6.87 -2.92 -7.96
N ILE A 288 -6.45 -1.71 -7.57
CA ILE A 288 -6.90 -0.47 -8.23
C ILE A 288 -5.77 0.49 -8.62
N SER A 289 -4.79 0.76 -7.74
CA SER A 289 -3.92 1.96 -7.89
C SER A 289 -2.44 1.68 -7.68
N SER A 290 -1.97 0.48 -8.02
CA SER A 290 -0.55 0.17 -7.88
C SER A 290 0.18 0.37 -9.21
N SER A 291 1.29 1.11 -9.18
CA SER A 291 2.23 1.23 -10.29
C SER A 291 3.12 0.00 -10.46
N LEU A 292 2.94 -1.01 -9.61
CA LEU A 292 3.78 -2.19 -9.55
C LEU A 292 3.60 -3.06 -10.80
N THR A 293 4.70 -3.29 -11.52
CA THR A 293 4.77 -4.12 -12.72
C THR A 293 5.30 -5.51 -12.41
N VAL A 294 6.18 -5.64 -11.41
CA VAL A 294 6.81 -6.91 -11.00
C VAL A 294 6.62 -7.14 -9.50
N LEU A 295 6.10 -8.32 -9.15
CA LEU A 295 5.87 -8.73 -7.76
C LEU A 295 6.40 -10.14 -7.51
N HIS A 296 7.36 -10.24 -6.59
CA HIS A 296 7.90 -11.50 -6.10
C HIS A 296 7.33 -11.83 -4.72
N LEU A 297 6.61 -12.96 -4.62
CA LEU A 297 6.00 -13.51 -3.42
C LEU A 297 6.32 -14.99 -3.26
N GLU A 298 7.53 -15.43 -3.60
CA GLU A 298 7.94 -16.82 -3.45
C GLU A 298 8.12 -17.18 -1.96
N ASN A 299 7.64 -18.37 -1.57
CA ASN A 299 7.68 -18.86 -0.19
C ASN A 299 7.10 -17.88 0.85
N THR A 300 5.93 -17.32 0.59
CA THR A 300 5.23 -16.39 1.50
C THR A 300 3.96 -16.98 2.12
N SER A 301 3.80 -18.31 2.09
CA SER A 301 2.67 -19.05 2.67
C SER A 301 1.30 -18.69 2.07
N LEU A 302 1.20 -18.58 0.75
CA LEU A 302 -0.03 -18.09 0.09
C LEU A 302 -1.19 -19.09 -0.04
N SER A 303 -1.00 -20.38 0.24
CA SER A 303 -2.06 -21.40 0.05
C SER A 303 -3.37 -21.04 0.77
N GLY A 304 -4.53 -21.31 0.14
CA GLY A 304 -5.84 -21.09 0.74
C GLY A 304 -6.35 -19.65 0.62
N ARG A 305 -6.68 -19.03 1.76
CA ARG A 305 -7.33 -17.71 1.81
C ARG A 305 -6.46 -16.58 1.22
N PRO A 306 -5.14 -16.49 1.50
CA PRO A 306 -4.30 -15.43 0.93
C PRO A 306 -4.29 -15.45 -0.60
N LEU A 307 -4.10 -16.62 -1.23
CA LEU A 307 -4.14 -16.77 -2.68
C LEU A 307 -5.51 -16.38 -3.25
N MET A 308 -6.61 -16.78 -2.61
CA MET A 308 -7.96 -16.42 -3.06
C MET A 308 -8.16 -14.89 -3.11
N LEU A 309 -7.69 -14.18 -2.08
CA LEU A 309 -7.77 -12.72 -2.01
C LEU A 309 -6.91 -12.07 -3.09
N LEU A 310 -5.66 -12.53 -3.22
CA LEU A 310 -4.73 -12.04 -4.23
C LEU A 310 -5.27 -12.26 -5.65
N ALA A 311 -5.71 -13.48 -5.96
CA ALA A 311 -6.29 -13.84 -7.25
C ALA A 311 -7.54 -13.00 -7.57
N THR A 312 -8.38 -12.71 -6.57
CA THR A 312 -9.58 -11.89 -6.76
C THR A 312 -9.23 -10.42 -7.04
N ALA A 313 -8.26 -9.87 -6.31
CA ALA A 313 -7.77 -8.51 -6.54
C ALA A 313 -7.15 -8.33 -7.92
N LEU A 314 -6.29 -9.28 -8.31
CA LEU A 314 -5.56 -9.21 -9.56
C LEU A 314 -6.46 -9.31 -10.80
N LYS A 315 -7.69 -9.83 -10.71
CA LYS A 315 -8.64 -9.80 -11.84
C LYS A 315 -8.88 -8.39 -12.39
N MET A 316 -8.82 -7.38 -11.52
CA MET A 316 -9.05 -5.98 -11.87
C MET A 316 -7.73 -5.20 -12.08
N ASN A 317 -6.58 -5.80 -11.73
CA ASN A 317 -5.29 -5.15 -11.91
C ASN A 317 -4.89 -5.17 -13.39
N ILE A 318 -4.66 -3.99 -13.95
CA ILE A 318 -4.26 -3.81 -15.36
C ILE A 318 -2.78 -3.43 -15.54
N VAL A 319 -2.01 -3.31 -14.45
CA VAL A 319 -0.63 -2.78 -14.44
C VAL A 319 0.40 -3.90 -14.28
N LEU A 320 0.16 -4.84 -13.35
CA LEU A 320 1.06 -5.93 -13.05
C LEU A 320 1.30 -6.80 -14.29
N ARG A 321 2.56 -7.08 -14.57
CA ARG A 321 3.04 -7.86 -15.72
C ARG A 321 3.68 -9.16 -15.26
N GLU A 322 4.41 -9.15 -14.17
CA GLU A 322 5.12 -10.32 -13.68
C GLU A 322 4.73 -10.64 -12.25
N LEU A 323 4.33 -11.89 -12.02
CA LEU A 323 3.92 -12.38 -10.72
C LEU A 323 4.62 -13.70 -10.42
N TYR A 324 5.43 -13.72 -9.36
CA TYR A 324 6.17 -14.91 -8.96
C TYR A 324 5.60 -15.48 -7.65
N LEU A 325 5.08 -16.71 -7.73
CA LEU A 325 4.40 -17.42 -6.64
C LEU A 325 5.04 -18.79 -6.35
N ALA A 326 6.30 -18.99 -6.71
CA ALA A 326 6.98 -20.26 -6.47
C ALA A 326 7.02 -20.61 -4.97
N ASP A 327 7.12 -21.91 -4.66
CA ASP A 327 7.32 -22.41 -3.29
C ASP A 327 6.23 -21.99 -2.27
N ASN A 328 5.00 -21.72 -2.72
CA ASN A 328 3.89 -21.29 -1.85
C ASN A 328 2.99 -22.43 -1.33
N ARG A 329 3.41 -23.68 -1.52
CA ARG A 329 2.65 -24.89 -1.14
C ARG A 329 1.23 -24.87 -1.70
N LEU A 330 1.01 -24.32 -2.89
CA LEU A 330 -0.30 -24.29 -3.54
C LEU A 330 -0.68 -25.72 -3.90
N ASN A 331 -1.50 -26.34 -3.07
CA ASN A 331 -1.73 -27.78 -3.07
C ASN A 331 -3.21 -28.14 -2.97
N SER A 332 -4.13 -27.17 -2.98
CA SER A 332 -5.56 -27.43 -2.94
C SER A 332 -6.19 -27.35 -4.33
N LEU A 333 -7.29 -28.09 -4.52
CA LEU A 333 -8.14 -27.91 -5.70
C LEU A 333 -8.69 -26.48 -5.77
N GLN A 334 -8.93 -25.86 -4.62
CA GLN A 334 -9.37 -24.47 -4.53
C GLN A 334 -8.29 -23.51 -5.05
N ASP A 335 -7.04 -23.67 -4.63
CA ASP A 335 -5.91 -22.85 -5.11
C ASP A 335 -5.81 -22.91 -6.64
N SER A 336 -5.91 -24.12 -7.19
CA SER A 336 -5.88 -24.37 -8.64
C SER A 336 -7.05 -23.69 -9.36
N ALA A 337 -8.25 -23.70 -8.76
CA ALA A 337 -9.43 -23.01 -9.30
C ALA A 337 -9.29 -21.48 -9.24
N GLN A 338 -8.68 -20.93 -8.19
CA GLN A 338 -8.44 -19.49 -8.06
C GLN A 338 -7.44 -18.99 -9.10
N LEU A 339 -6.34 -19.71 -9.31
CA LEU A 339 -5.38 -19.42 -10.39
C LEU A 339 -6.03 -19.51 -11.77
N GLY A 340 -6.84 -20.54 -12.01
CA GLY A 340 -7.58 -20.67 -13.27
C GLY A 340 -8.56 -19.52 -13.50
N ASN A 341 -9.23 -19.05 -12.45
CA ASN A 341 -10.10 -17.88 -12.52
C ASN A 341 -9.31 -16.58 -12.74
N LEU A 342 -8.16 -16.41 -12.09
CA LEU A 342 -7.28 -15.26 -12.32
C LEU A 342 -6.89 -15.16 -13.80
N LEU A 343 -6.35 -16.25 -14.36
CA LEU A 343 -5.90 -16.31 -15.76
C LEU A 343 -7.04 -16.20 -16.79
N LYS A 344 -8.29 -16.46 -16.38
CA LYS A 344 -9.46 -16.30 -17.25
C LYS A 344 -9.85 -14.83 -17.43
N PHE A 345 -9.62 -13.99 -16.42
CA PHE A 345 -10.09 -12.60 -16.39
C PHE A 345 -8.96 -11.57 -16.52
N ASN A 346 -7.76 -11.89 -16.04
CA ASN A 346 -6.61 -11.02 -16.19
C ASN A 346 -5.84 -11.38 -17.47
N ASN A 347 -5.73 -10.41 -18.38
CA ASN A 347 -4.97 -10.52 -19.63
C ASN A 347 -3.69 -9.65 -19.63
N CYS A 348 -3.33 -9.11 -18.47
CA CYS A 348 -2.25 -8.14 -18.29
C CYS A 348 -0.98 -8.80 -17.76
N ILE A 349 -1.10 -9.85 -16.95
CA ILE A 349 0.02 -10.65 -16.47
C ILE A 349 0.62 -11.39 -17.66
N GLN A 350 1.91 -11.17 -17.92
CA GLN A 350 2.70 -11.78 -18.98
C GLN A 350 3.57 -12.92 -18.45
N ILE A 351 4.02 -12.84 -17.19
CA ILE A 351 4.82 -13.88 -16.54
C ILE A 351 4.12 -14.31 -15.25
N LEU A 352 3.84 -15.60 -15.14
CA LEU A 352 3.33 -16.21 -13.91
C LEU A 352 4.21 -17.39 -13.53
N ASP A 353 5.02 -17.22 -12.49
CA ASP A 353 5.86 -18.30 -11.97
C ASP A 353 5.13 -19.09 -10.87
N LEU A 354 4.93 -20.38 -11.13
CA LEU A 354 4.29 -21.34 -10.25
C LEU A 354 5.20 -22.53 -9.92
N ARG A 355 6.52 -22.40 -10.12
CA ARG A 355 7.51 -23.43 -9.80
C ARG A 355 7.34 -23.94 -8.36
N ASN A 356 7.69 -25.19 -8.13
CA ASN A 356 7.66 -25.82 -6.80
C ASN A 356 6.32 -25.71 -6.05
N ASN A 357 5.20 -25.73 -6.78
CA ASN A 357 3.87 -25.88 -6.21
C ASN A 357 3.22 -27.21 -6.64
N HIS A 358 2.21 -27.67 -5.89
CA HIS A 358 1.50 -28.92 -6.12
C HIS A 358 0.12 -28.67 -6.76
N ILE A 359 0.11 -28.04 -7.93
CA ILE A 359 -1.13 -27.61 -8.59
C ILE A 359 -1.86 -28.81 -9.19
N TYR A 360 -3.11 -29.04 -8.77
CA TYR A 360 -3.90 -30.16 -9.25
C TYR A 360 -4.52 -29.88 -10.63
N LYS A 361 -4.35 -30.83 -11.54
CA LYS A 361 -5.06 -30.89 -12.82
C LYS A 361 -6.43 -31.53 -12.61
N LYS A 362 -7.52 -30.77 -12.71
CA LYS A 362 -8.86 -31.36 -12.79
C LYS A 362 -8.92 -32.24 -14.05
N ARG A 363 -9.10 -33.55 -13.88
CA ARG A 363 -9.21 -34.54 -14.97
C ARG A 363 -10.54 -34.33 -15.73
N ASN A 364 -10.61 -33.29 -16.57
CA ASN A 364 -11.72 -33.10 -17.50
C ASN A 364 -11.59 -34.10 -18.65
N LYS A 365 -12.44 -35.15 -18.64
CA LYS A 365 -12.49 -36.22 -19.67
C LYS A 365 -12.73 -35.73 -21.12
N LYS A 366 -12.87 -34.42 -21.38
CA LYS A 366 -13.08 -33.86 -22.73
C LYS A 366 -12.14 -32.73 -23.17
N LYS A 367 -11.17 -32.30 -22.37
CA LYS A 367 -10.12 -31.35 -22.83
C LYS A 367 -8.78 -31.71 -22.21
N ARG A 368 -7.98 -32.46 -22.96
CA ARG A 368 -6.53 -32.62 -22.73
C ARG A 368 -5.87 -31.27 -22.96
N ARG A 369 -5.82 -30.43 -21.93
CA ARG A 369 -4.90 -29.29 -21.71
C ARG A 369 -5.50 -28.39 -20.62
N VAL A 370 -5.07 -28.60 -19.38
CA VAL A 370 -4.91 -27.49 -18.43
C VAL A 370 -3.41 -27.41 -18.16
N CYS A 371 -2.66 -27.23 -19.24
CA CYS A 371 -1.45 -26.41 -19.23
C CYS A 371 -1.94 -25.17 -19.96
N VAL A 372 -2.29 -24.13 -19.22
CA VAL A 372 -2.87 -22.91 -19.79
C VAL A 372 -1.71 -22.08 -20.33
N CYS A 373 -1.09 -22.53 -21.42
CA CYS A 373 -0.45 -21.59 -22.32
C CYS A 373 -1.59 -20.84 -23.02
N THR A 374 -2.17 -19.83 -22.35
CA THR A 374 -2.84 -18.76 -23.06
C THR A 374 -1.77 -18.04 -23.86
N TYR A 375 -2.07 -17.65 -25.10
CA TYR A 375 -1.13 -17.09 -26.09
C TYR A 375 -0.36 -15.81 -25.65
N HIS A 376 -0.56 -15.34 -24.41
CA HIS A 376 -0.01 -14.10 -23.86
C HIS A 376 0.69 -14.25 -22.49
N VAL A 377 0.70 -15.43 -21.86
CA VAL A 377 1.29 -15.62 -20.52
C VAL A 377 2.30 -16.77 -20.51
N CYS A 378 3.55 -16.46 -20.17
CA CYS A 378 4.59 -17.43 -19.87
C CYS A 378 4.35 -17.97 -18.46
N ILE A 379 3.78 -19.18 -18.38
CA ILE A 379 3.58 -19.88 -17.11
C ILE A 379 4.73 -20.86 -16.88
N TYR A 380 5.51 -20.62 -15.83
CA TYR A 380 6.54 -21.56 -15.40
C TYR A 380 5.91 -22.54 -14.39
N ILE A 381 5.70 -23.79 -14.80
CA ILE A 381 5.15 -24.88 -13.99
C ILE A 381 6.27 -25.92 -13.76
N PRO A 382 6.33 -26.62 -12.60
CA PRO A 382 7.29 -27.70 -12.41
C PRO A 382 7.14 -28.81 -13.48
N LEU A 383 8.28 -29.31 -13.98
CA LEU A 383 8.39 -30.32 -15.04
C LEU A 383 7.54 -31.58 -14.82
N ASN A 384 7.27 -31.95 -13.57
CA ASN A 384 6.54 -33.17 -13.20
C ASN A 384 5.02 -33.12 -13.50
N ILE A 385 4.47 -31.97 -13.92
CA ILE A 385 3.05 -31.80 -14.24
C ILE A 385 2.78 -31.86 -15.76
N ILE A 386 3.84 -31.96 -16.59
CA ILE A 386 3.74 -31.84 -18.05
C ILE A 386 3.22 -33.13 -18.76
N HIS A 387 3.08 -34.26 -18.06
CA HIS A 387 2.58 -35.52 -18.63
C HIS A 387 1.06 -35.75 -18.47
#